data_AF-A0A8T4NJQ4-F1
#
_entry.id   AF-A0A8T4NJQ4-F1
#
_cell.length_a   1.000
_cell.length_b   1.000
_cell.length_c   1.000
_cell.angle_alpha   90.00
_cell.angle_beta   90.00
_cell.angle_gamma   90.00
#
_symmetry.space_group_name_H-M   'P 1'
#
loop_
_entity.id
_entity.type
_entity.pdbx_description
1 polymer ?
#
loop_
_entity_poly.entity_id
_entity_poly.type
_entity_poly.pdbx_seq_one_letter_code
_entity_poly.pdbx_strand_id
1 'polypeptide(L)'
;MYGKYHWDGHAGCNFSCSPEEALKLNNICPVCNKKLTIGVEHRVEELADQDTNSRKNRKQFYTLLPLHELIAASMASTLTSQKTWNLYNKLIAEFGSEFNLLLNAAKEKIAKIDEKIAEVIIQNRDGRIRVKPGFDGQYGEVILQEKQTKLL
;
A
#
# COMPACT_ATOMS: atom_id res chain seq x y z
N MET A 1 -3.46 2.33 -4.21
CA MET A 1 -2.00 2.16 -4.41
C MET A 1 -1.18 3.05 -3.48
N TYR A 2 0.10 2.71 -3.28
CA TYR A 2 1.01 3.33 -2.30
C TYR A 2 1.62 4.69 -2.72
N GLY A 3 1.49 5.08 -4.00
CA GLY A 3 2.18 6.26 -4.54
C GLY A 3 1.72 7.57 -3.90
N LYS A 4 2.65 8.53 -3.76
CA LYS A 4 2.42 9.85 -3.12
C LYS A 4 1.32 10.70 -3.75
N TYR A 5 1.00 10.45 -5.01
CA TYR A 5 0.05 11.21 -5.81
C TYR A 5 -0.90 10.25 -6.51
N HIS A 6 -1.30 9.16 -5.85
CA HIS A 6 -2.17 8.18 -6.50
C HIS A 6 -3.60 8.70 -6.59
N TRP A 7 -4.17 9.09 -5.46
CA TRP A 7 -5.49 9.70 -5.36
C TRP A 7 -5.43 11.23 -5.39
N ASP A 8 -6.58 11.82 -5.69
CA ASP A 8 -6.78 13.25 -5.55
C ASP A 8 -6.82 13.61 -4.06
N GLY A 9 -6.28 14.76 -3.71
CA GLY A 9 -6.35 15.18 -2.32
C GLY A 9 -5.74 16.52 -2.02
N HIS A 10 -5.80 16.86 -0.73
CA HIS A 10 -5.25 18.08 -0.18
C HIS A 10 -4.65 17.76 1.19
N ALA A 11 -3.32 17.69 1.24
CA ALA A 11 -2.53 17.30 2.38
C ALA A 11 -2.79 18.20 3.58
N GLY A 12 -2.93 19.51 3.35
CA GLY A 12 -3.19 20.50 4.40
C GLY A 12 -4.52 20.27 5.15
N CYS A 13 -5.49 19.59 4.53
CA CYS A 13 -6.77 19.23 5.15
C CYS A 13 -6.91 17.73 5.44
N ASN A 14 -5.87 16.92 5.17
CA ASN A 14 -5.91 15.46 5.26
C ASN A 14 -7.13 14.84 4.52
N PHE A 15 -7.53 15.45 3.41
CA PHE A 15 -8.65 15.01 2.61
C PHE A 15 -8.15 14.34 1.32
N SER A 16 -8.70 13.18 1.00
CA SER A 16 -8.41 12.43 -0.22
C SER A 16 -9.66 11.73 -0.71
N CYS A 17 -9.82 11.63 -2.02
CA CYS A 17 -10.99 10.98 -2.62
C CYS A 17 -10.62 10.31 -3.95
N SER A 18 -11.52 9.46 -4.44
CA SER A 18 -11.36 8.90 -5.79
C SER A 18 -11.53 9.99 -6.86
N PRO A 19 -11.08 9.75 -8.10
CA PRO A 19 -11.31 10.69 -9.20
C PRO A 19 -12.78 11.01 -9.45
N GLU A 20 -13.64 9.99 -9.38
CA GLU A 20 -15.09 10.16 -9.52
C GLU A 20 -15.67 11.12 -8.46
N GLU A 21 -15.21 10.99 -7.21
CA GLU A 21 -15.61 11.88 -6.11
C GLU A 21 -15.05 13.29 -6.29
N ALA A 22 -13.79 13.43 -6.73
CA ALA A 22 -13.17 14.72 -6.99
C ALA A 22 -13.92 15.50 -8.08
N LEU A 23 -14.33 14.81 -9.16
CA LEU A 23 -15.13 15.40 -10.23
C LEU A 23 -16.49 15.89 -9.72
N LYS A 24 -17.16 15.13 -8.84
CA LYS A 24 -18.42 15.57 -8.19
C LYS A 24 -18.22 16.82 -7.33
N LEU A 25 -17.02 16.99 -6.76
CA LEU A 25 -16.62 18.16 -5.98
C LEU A 25 -16.04 19.29 -6.85
N ASN A 26 -16.09 19.18 -8.18
CA ASN A 26 -15.45 20.12 -9.12
C ASN A 26 -13.95 20.32 -8.84
N ASN A 27 -13.27 19.30 -8.34
CA ASN A 27 -11.87 19.31 -7.90
C ASN A 27 -11.57 20.35 -6.81
N ILE A 28 -12.56 20.64 -5.95
CA ILE A 28 -12.46 21.58 -4.84
C ILE A 28 -12.50 20.79 -3.51
N CYS A 29 -11.56 21.10 -2.63
CA CYS A 29 -11.51 20.54 -1.28
C CYS A 29 -12.74 20.99 -0.48
N PRO A 30 -13.55 20.07 0.07
CA PRO A 30 -14.77 20.42 0.80
C PRO A 30 -14.47 21.05 2.18
N VAL A 31 -13.23 20.97 2.66
CA VAL A 31 -12.82 21.49 3.97
C VAL A 31 -12.38 22.95 3.90
N CYS A 32 -11.63 23.34 2.85
CA CYS A 32 -11.05 24.68 2.76
C CYS A 32 -11.34 25.42 1.44
N ASN A 33 -12.12 24.82 0.54
CA ASN A 33 -12.50 25.37 -0.77
C ASN A 33 -11.32 25.71 -1.72
N LYS A 34 -10.12 25.19 -1.45
CA LYS A 34 -8.99 25.26 -2.39
C LYS A 34 -9.03 24.10 -3.38
N LYS A 35 -8.31 24.22 -4.49
CA LYS A 35 -8.18 23.15 -5.48
C LYS A 35 -7.50 21.92 -4.86
N LEU A 36 -7.97 20.73 -5.24
CA LEU A 36 -7.31 19.46 -4.94
C LEU A 36 -6.07 19.30 -5.84
N THR A 37 -5.04 18.64 -5.31
CA THR A 37 -3.95 18.09 -6.12
C THR A 37 -4.48 16.87 -6.86
N ILE A 38 -4.40 16.91 -8.19
CA ILE A 38 -4.87 15.83 -9.06
C ILE A 38 -3.87 14.67 -9.03
N GLY A 39 -4.39 13.48 -8.77
CA GLY A 39 -3.67 12.23 -8.68
C GLY A 39 -3.47 11.54 -10.04
N VAL A 40 -2.58 10.55 -10.04
CA VAL A 40 -2.25 9.73 -11.21
C VAL A 40 -3.46 8.91 -11.64
N GLU A 41 -4.28 8.42 -10.70
CA GLU A 41 -5.48 7.64 -11.05
C GLU A 41 -6.48 8.47 -11.85
N HIS A 42 -6.69 9.73 -11.44
CA HIS A 42 -7.54 10.68 -12.17
C HIS A 42 -7.04 10.87 -13.61
N ARG A 43 -5.72 11.08 -13.77
CA ARG A 43 -5.14 11.26 -15.10
C ARG A 43 -5.23 10.00 -15.96
N VAL A 44 -5.17 8.81 -15.35
CA VAL A 44 -5.35 7.54 -16.07
C VAL A 44 -6.79 7.41 -16.54
N GLU A 45 -7.78 7.72 -15.69
CA GLU A 45 -9.20 7.69 -16.05
C GLU A 45 -9.54 8.69 -17.16
N GLU A 46 -9.02 9.91 -17.10
CA GLU A 46 -9.19 10.93 -18.16
C GLU A 46 -8.70 10.46 -19.55
N LEU A 47 -7.68 9.62 -19.58
CA LEU A 47 -7.04 9.14 -20.81
C LEU A 47 -7.48 7.73 -21.21
N ALA A 48 -8.31 7.07 -20.40
CA ALA A 48 -8.69 5.68 -20.63
C ALA A 48 -9.76 5.59 -21.73
N ASP A 49 -9.34 5.17 -22.93
CA ASP A 49 -10.27 4.90 -24.04
C ASP A 49 -11.07 3.58 -23.87
N GLN A 50 -10.64 2.71 -22.96
CA GLN A 50 -11.22 1.38 -22.70
C GLN A 50 -11.07 1.00 -21.23
N ASP A 51 -12.00 0.17 -20.75
CA ASP A 51 -11.93 -0.40 -19.40
C ASP A 51 -10.65 -1.24 -19.22
N THR A 52 -9.97 -1.04 -18.09
CA THR A 52 -8.68 -1.63 -17.73
C THR A 52 -8.66 -3.17 -17.74
N ASN A 53 -9.84 -3.82 -17.66
CA ASN A 53 -9.99 -5.28 -17.67
C ASN A 53 -10.07 -5.93 -19.06
N SER A 54 -10.09 -5.14 -20.14
CA SER A 54 -10.32 -5.62 -21.51
C SER A 54 -9.10 -6.20 -22.23
N ARG A 55 -7.89 -6.10 -21.66
CA ARG A 55 -6.64 -6.45 -22.37
C ARG A 55 -6.33 -7.95 -22.33
N LYS A 56 -6.50 -8.62 -23.46
CA LYS A 56 -6.24 -10.07 -23.66
C LYS A 56 -4.78 -10.51 -23.38
N ASN A 57 -3.80 -9.62 -23.54
CA ASN A 57 -2.36 -9.94 -23.38
C ASN A 57 -1.72 -9.29 -22.14
N ARG A 58 -2.48 -9.11 -21.05
CA ARG A 58 -1.95 -8.48 -19.84
C ARG A 58 -0.92 -9.40 -19.17
N LYS A 59 0.33 -8.91 -19.06
CA LYS A 59 1.36 -9.59 -18.26
C LYS A 59 0.96 -9.52 -16.78
N GLN A 60 1.26 -10.58 -16.04
CA GLN A 60 1.09 -10.60 -14.61
C GLN A 60 2.01 -9.54 -13.97
N PHE A 61 1.44 -8.73 -13.08
CA PHE A 61 2.16 -7.79 -12.24
C PHE A 61 1.84 -8.16 -10.79
N TYR A 62 2.79 -7.92 -9.90
CA TYR A 62 2.64 -8.17 -8.47
C TYR A 62 2.62 -6.84 -7.74
N THR A 63 1.69 -6.68 -6.80
CA THR A 63 1.67 -5.55 -5.87
C THR A 63 2.20 -6.05 -4.55
N LEU A 64 3.45 -5.70 -4.23
CA LEU A 64 4.12 -6.11 -3.01
C LEU A 64 4.43 -4.88 -2.17
N LEU A 65 4.16 -5.00 -0.87
CA LEU A 65 4.67 -4.06 0.12
C LEU A 65 6.09 -4.44 0.55
N PRO A 66 6.95 -3.47 0.89
CA PRO A 66 8.29 -3.73 1.39
C PRO A 66 8.29 -4.57 2.67
N LEU A 67 9.23 -5.50 2.78
CA LEU A 67 9.30 -6.45 3.89
C LEU A 67 9.44 -5.77 5.26
N HIS A 68 10.24 -4.71 5.35
CA HIS A 68 10.42 -3.97 6.60
C HIS A 68 9.12 -3.29 7.07
N GLU A 69 8.25 -2.84 6.16
CA GLU A 69 6.92 -2.32 6.50
C GLU A 69 6.00 -3.43 6.99
N LEU A 70 6.03 -4.60 6.34
CA LEU A 70 5.26 -5.77 6.78
C LEU A 70 5.68 -6.24 8.18
N ILE A 71 6.99 -6.28 8.45
CA ILE A 71 7.52 -6.63 9.76
C ILE A 71 7.09 -5.61 10.81
N ALA A 72 7.29 -4.32 10.54
CA ALA A 72 6.95 -3.25 11.48
C ALA A 72 5.46 -3.27 11.83
N ALA A 73 4.61 -3.40 10.81
CA ALA A 73 3.17 -3.46 10.99
C ALA A 73 2.73 -4.76 11.71
N SER A 74 3.36 -5.91 11.44
CA SER A 74 3.08 -7.16 12.16
C SER A 74 3.50 -7.14 13.62
N MET A 75 4.57 -6.41 13.96
CA MET A 75 5.12 -6.32 15.31
C MET A 75 4.60 -5.11 16.10
N ALA A 76 3.73 -4.30 15.51
CA ALA A 76 3.31 -2.99 16.04
C ALA A 76 4.52 -2.11 16.45
N SER A 77 5.60 -2.18 15.68
CA SER A 77 6.84 -1.43 15.90
C SER A 77 7.01 -0.31 14.87
N THR A 78 7.96 0.60 15.11
CA THR A 78 8.34 1.61 14.13
C THR A 78 9.23 1.03 13.03
N LEU A 79 9.23 1.65 11.84
CA LEU A 79 10.10 1.29 10.72
C LEU A 79 11.61 1.41 11.06
N THR A 80 11.94 2.29 12.00
CA THR A 80 13.31 2.52 12.48
C THR A 80 13.72 1.60 13.63
N SER A 81 12.83 0.71 14.09
CA SER A 81 13.13 -0.13 15.24
C SER A 81 14.25 -1.13 14.94
N GLN A 82 15.24 -1.21 15.82
CA GLN A 82 16.30 -2.22 15.74
C GLN A 82 15.73 -3.64 15.70
N LYS A 83 14.58 -3.89 16.37
CA LYS A 83 13.91 -5.20 16.34
C LYS A 83 13.42 -5.55 14.94
N THR A 84 12.81 -4.59 14.24
CA THR A 84 12.36 -4.73 12.84
C THR A 84 13.55 -5.07 11.93
N TRP A 85 14.64 -4.32 12.05
CA TRP A 85 15.83 -4.51 11.23
C TRP A 85 16.57 -5.82 11.53
N ASN A 86 16.62 -6.25 12.79
CA ASN A 86 17.20 -7.54 13.16
C ASN A 86 16.43 -8.70 12.52
N LEU A 87 15.09 -8.65 12.56
CA LEU A 87 14.26 -9.69 11.92
C LEU A 87 14.37 -9.63 10.39
N TYR A 88 14.37 -8.43 9.81
CA TYR A 88 14.60 -8.23 8.38
C TYR A 88 15.92 -8.87 7.96
N ASN A 89 17.04 -8.54 8.61
CA ASN A 89 18.36 -9.08 8.27
C ASN A 89 18.42 -10.61 8.45
N LYS A 90 17.78 -11.16 9.49
CA LYS A 90 17.69 -12.62 9.70
C LYS A 90 16.96 -13.31 8.54
N LEU A 91 15.84 -12.73 8.09
CA LEU A 91 15.06 -13.26 6.97
C LEU A 91 15.83 -13.16 5.65
N ILE A 92 16.50 -12.04 5.38
CA ILE A 92 17.33 -11.90 4.17
C ILE A 92 18.49 -12.88 4.18
N ALA A 93 19.14 -13.13 5.33
CA ALA A 93 20.21 -14.11 5.44
C ALA A 93 19.74 -15.55 5.11
N GLU A 94 18.53 -15.93 5.53
CA GLU A 94 17.97 -17.27 5.27
C GLU A 94 17.47 -17.42 3.82
N PHE A 95 16.81 -16.40 3.28
CA PHE A 95 16.10 -16.49 1.99
C PHE A 95 16.84 -15.80 0.82
N GLY A 96 18.00 -15.19 1.08
CA GLY A 96 18.90 -14.57 0.10
C GLY A 96 18.50 -13.18 -0.38
N SER A 97 17.22 -12.95 -0.67
CA SER A 97 16.74 -11.62 -1.07
C SER A 97 15.29 -11.37 -0.66
N GLU A 98 14.94 -10.08 -0.57
CA GLU A 98 13.58 -9.65 -0.26
C GLU A 98 12.59 -10.16 -1.31
N PHE A 99 12.90 -10.03 -2.60
CA PHE A 99 12.00 -10.53 -3.66
C PHE A 99 11.80 -12.04 -3.60
N ASN A 100 12.86 -12.81 -3.35
CA ASN A 100 12.72 -14.26 -3.22
C ASN A 100 11.81 -14.63 -2.03
N LEU A 101 12.00 -13.95 -0.90
CA LEU A 101 11.15 -14.13 0.27
C LEU A 101 9.71 -13.70 0.01
N LEU A 102 9.47 -12.55 -0.62
CA LEU A 102 8.13 -12.04 -0.85
C LEU A 102 7.37 -12.79 -1.94
N LEU A 103 8.05 -13.41 -2.92
CA LEU A 103 7.40 -14.06 -4.06
C LEU A 103 7.39 -15.60 -3.99
N ASN A 104 8.52 -16.21 -3.59
CA ASN A 104 8.77 -17.62 -3.87
C ASN A 104 8.90 -18.51 -2.62
N ALA A 105 9.32 -17.95 -1.49
CA ALA A 105 9.62 -18.75 -0.30
C ALA A 105 8.39 -19.51 0.24
N ALA A 106 8.54 -20.80 0.58
CA ALA A 106 7.44 -21.61 1.10
C ALA A 106 6.99 -21.12 2.50
N LYS A 107 5.66 -21.08 2.75
CA LYS A 107 5.09 -20.58 4.02
C LYS A 107 5.69 -21.31 5.22
N GLU A 108 5.86 -22.62 5.11
CA GLU A 108 6.34 -23.51 6.17
C GLU A 108 7.78 -23.18 6.56
N LYS A 109 8.62 -22.75 5.61
CA LYS A 109 9.99 -22.32 5.88
C LYS A 109 10.01 -20.98 6.62
N ILE A 110 9.15 -20.05 6.22
CA ILE A 110 9.05 -18.74 6.87
C ILE A 110 8.51 -18.90 8.30
N ALA A 111 7.50 -19.75 8.49
CA ALA A 111 6.85 -20.00 9.78
C ALA A 111 7.80 -20.59 10.83
N LYS A 112 8.88 -21.28 10.41
CA LYS A 112 9.95 -21.74 11.32
C LYS A 112 10.73 -20.58 11.95
N ILE A 113 10.79 -19.42 11.29
CA ILE A 113 11.44 -18.22 11.82
C ILE A 113 10.44 -17.39 12.61
N ASP A 114 9.31 -17.09 11.99
CA ASP A 114 8.22 -16.33 12.60
C ASP A 114 6.89 -16.64 11.89
N GLU A 115 5.95 -17.22 12.63
CA GLU A 115 4.64 -17.63 12.13
C GLU A 115 3.78 -16.44 11.68
N LYS A 116 3.81 -15.33 12.42
CA LYS A 116 3.02 -14.13 12.08
C LYS A 116 3.54 -13.49 10.81
N ILE A 117 4.86 -13.42 10.65
CA ILE A 117 5.46 -12.91 9.41
C ILE A 117 5.14 -13.81 8.22
N ALA A 118 5.12 -15.12 8.40
CA ALA A 118 4.71 -16.04 7.35
C ALA A 118 3.28 -15.73 6.87
N GLU A 119 2.34 -15.52 7.77
CA GLU A 119 0.97 -15.15 7.42
C GLU A 119 0.90 -13.82 6.67
N VAL A 120 1.58 -12.79 7.16
CA VAL A 120 1.57 -11.46 6.53
C VAL A 120 2.20 -11.49 5.13
N ILE A 121 3.28 -12.25 4.93
CA ILE A 121 3.91 -12.41 3.61
C ILE A 121 2.95 -13.12 2.63
N ILE A 122 2.23 -14.15 3.08
CA ILE A 122 1.24 -14.82 2.24
C ILE A 122 0.08 -13.86 1.89
N GLN A 123 -0.40 -13.06 2.86
CA GLN A 123 -1.41 -12.04 2.57
C GLN A 123 -0.93 -10.99 1.56
N ASN A 124 0.35 -10.60 1.62
CA ASN A 124 0.97 -9.69 0.66
C ASN A 124 0.99 -10.28 -0.75
N ARG A 125 1.37 -11.56 -0.88
CA ARG A 125 1.38 -12.28 -2.18
C ARG A 125 0.00 -12.36 -2.81
N ASP A 126 -1.00 -12.62 -1.99
CA ASP A 126 -2.39 -12.78 -2.44
C ASP A 126 -3.08 -11.43 -2.68
N GLY A 127 -2.40 -10.30 -2.47
CA GLY A 127 -2.99 -8.96 -2.59
C GLY A 127 -4.11 -8.69 -1.58
N ARG A 128 -4.10 -9.40 -0.44
CA ARG A 128 -5.14 -9.30 0.61
C ARG A 128 -4.87 -8.19 1.62
N ILE A 129 -3.70 -7.55 1.56
CA ILE A 129 -3.37 -6.42 2.42
C ILE A 129 -4.03 -5.16 1.89
N ARG A 130 -4.85 -4.53 2.73
CA ARG A 130 -5.46 -3.23 2.42
C ARG A 130 -4.44 -2.11 2.59
N VAL A 131 -4.51 -1.14 1.68
CA VAL A 131 -3.65 0.03 1.68
C VAL A 131 -4.55 1.25 1.54
N LYS A 132 -4.42 2.21 2.45
CA LYS A 132 -4.96 3.54 2.23
C LYS A 132 -4.16 4.23 1.11
N PRO A 133 -4.79 4.69 0.03
CA PRO A 133 -4.12 5.40 -1.05
C PRO A 133 -3.32 6.61 -0.58
N GLY A 134 -2.16 6.82 -1.19
CA GLY A 134 -1.39 8.05 -1.03
C GLY A 134 -1.95 9.19 -1.89
N PHE A 135 -1.77 10.42 -1.43
CA PHE A 135 -2.26 11.64 -2.08
C PHE A 135 -1.43 12.85 -1.67
N ASP A 136 -1.38 13.86 -2.54
CA ASP A 136 -0.76 15.17 -2.30
C ASP A 136 0.59 15.13 -1.55
N GLY A 137 1.51 14.25 -1.98
CA GLY A 137 2.86 14.13 -1.43
C GLY A 137 3.00 13.13 -0.28
N GLN A 138 1.88 12.58 0.22
CA GLN A 138 1.85 11.58 1.30
C GLN A 138 1.78 10.16 0.70
N TYR A 139 2.69 9.27 1.12
CA TYR A 139 2.63 7.86 0.74
C TYR A 139 1.37 7.19 1.30
N GLY A 140 0.94 6.12 0.65
CA GLY A 140 -0.11 5.27 1.18
C GLY A 140 0.29 4.60 2.49
N GLU A 141 -0.70 4.08 3.21
CA GLU A 141 -0.51 3.48 4.52
C GLU A 141 -1.02 2.03 4.51
N VAL A 142 -0.21 1.09 5.00
CA VAL A 142 -0.64 -0.31 5.17
C VAL A 142 -1.64 -0.43 6.31
N ILE A 143 -2.77 -1.10 6.04
CA ILE A 143 -3.77 -1.44 7.05
C ILE A 143 -3.70 -2.96 7.30
N LEU A 144 -2.85 -3.39 8.24
CA LEU A 144 -2.76 -4.81 8.65
C LEU A 144 -3.77 -5.20 9.75
N GLN A 145 -4.31 -4.22 10.47
CA GLN A 145 -5.36 -4.40 11.46
C GLN A 145 -6.27 -3.18 11.41
N GLU A 146 -7.59 -3.38 11.45
CA GLU A 146 -8.53 -2.29 11.73
C GLU A 146 -8.26 -1.77 13.14
N LYS A 147 -7.30 -0.86 13.29
CA LYS A 147 -7.38 0.09 14.40
C LYS A 147 -8.66 0.85 14.15
N GLN A 148 -9.71 0.54 14.92
CA GLN A 148 -10.87 1.41 15.10
C GLN A 148 -10.36 2.73 15.65
N THR A 149 -9.88 3.60 14.76
CA THR A 149 -9.78 5.01 15.06
C THR A 149 -11.21 5.50 14.91
N LYS A 150 -11.94 5.56 16.03
CA LYS A 150 -13.18 6.33 16.11
C LYS A 150 -12.89 7.72 15.57
N LEU A 151 -13.34 8.00 14.35
CA LEU A 151 -13.52 9.35 13.88
C LEU A 151 -14.83 9.82 14.51
N LEU A 152 -14.69 10.67 15.54
CA LEU A 152 -15.77 11.53 16.03
C LEU A 152 -16.09 12.58 14.97
#